data_AF-A0A652K8D9-F1
#
_entry.id   AF-A0A652K8D9-F1
#
_cell.length_a   1.000
_cell.length_b   1.000
_cell.length_c   1.000
_cell.angle_alpha   90.00
_cell.angle_beta   90.00
_cell.angle_gamma   90.00
#
_symmetry.space_group_name_H-M   'P 1'
#
loop_
_entity.id
_entity.type
_entity.pdbx_description
1 polymer ?
#
loop_
_entity_poly.entity_id
_entity_poly.type
_entity_poly.pdbx_seq_one_letter_code
_entity_poly.pdbx_strand_id
1 'polypeptide(L)'
;MGKDFDLYRLSEEHDMLRETVRALAEAKISPFAAAVDEEGRFPQEALDALVAADLHAVHVPETYGGAGADALATVIVIEEVARACGSSSLIPA
;
A
#
# COMPACT_ATOMS: atom_id res chain seq x y z
N MET A 1 -7.80 -28.56 1.54
CA MET A 1 -8.53 -27.27 1.66
C MET A 1 -9.19 -27.02 0.32
N GLY A 2 -10.52 -27.01 0.25
CA GLY A 2 -11.26 -26.96 -1.03
C GLY A 2 -10.93 -25.72 -1.84
N LYS A 3 -10.74 -25.89 -3.15
CA LYS A 3 -10.27 -24.85 -4.09
C LYS A 3 -11.35 -23.92 -4.63
N ASP A 4 -12.57 -23.95 -4.09
CA ASP A 4 -13.69 -23.14 -4.56
C ASP A 4 -14.30 -22.33 -3.40
N PHE A 5 -13.59 -21.30 -2.95
CA PHE A 5 -14.10 -20.27 -2.04
C PHE A 5 -14.13 -18.92 -2.77
N ASP A 6 -14.97 -18.85 -3.80
CA ASP A 6 -15.07 -17.67 -4.68
C ASP A 6 -15.73 -16.47 -3.97
N LEU A 7 -16.49 -16.72 -2.89
CA LEU A 7 -17.21 -15.67 -2.14
C LEU A 7 -16.28 -14.61 -1.53
N TYR A 8 -15.03 -14.97 -1.20
CA TYR A 8 -14.05 -14.09 -0.58
C TYR A 8 -12.88 -13.75 -1.50
N ARG A 9 -13.01 -14.07 -2.79
CA ARG A 9 -11.98 -13.72 -3.77
C ARG A 9 -12.02 -12.22 -4.02
N LEU A 10 -10.85 -11.63 -4.19
CA LEU A 10 -10.73 -10.25 -4.66
C LEU A 10 -11.30 -10.14 -6.08
N SER A 11 -11.81 -8.95 -6.41
CA SER A 11 -12.08 -8.63 -7.81
C SER A 11 -10.77 -8.61 -8.60
N GLU A 12 -10.84 -8.74 -9.93
CA GLU A 12 -9.66 -8.60 -10.78
C GLU A 12 -8.99 -7.23 -10.61
N GLU A 13 -9.79 -6.17 -10.39
CA GLU A 13 -9.30 -4.82 -10.11
C GLU A 13 -8.51 -4.75 -8.79
N HIS A 14 -9.00 -5.38 -7.73
CA HIS A 14 -8.30 -5.46 -6.45
C HIS A 14 -7.03 -6.32 -6.53
N ASP A 15 -7.04 -7.41 -7.32
CA ASP A 15 -5.85 -8.22 -7.58
C ASP A 15 -4.79 -7.42 -8.37
N MET A 16 -5.20 -6.67 -9.39
CA MET A 16 -4.29 -5.78 -10.15
C MET A 16 -3.71 -4.67 -9.27
N LEU A 17 -4.52 -4.06 -8.41
CA LEU A 17 -4.06 -3.08 -7.42
C LEU A 17 -3.01 -3.70 -6.51
N ARG A 18 -3.28 -4.89 -5.96
CA ARG A 18 -2.36 -5.63 -5.08
C ARG A 18 -1.01 -5.87 -5.77
N GLU A 19 -1.02 -6.36 -7.00
CA GLU A 19 0.21 -6.61 -7.77
C GLU A 19 1.01 -5.32 -8.00
N THR A 20 0.32 -4.24 -8.35
CA THR A 20 0.94 -2.93 -8.61
C THR A 20 1.57 -2.35 -7.36
N VAL A 21 0.85 -2.34 -6.23
CA VAL A 21 1.37 -1.82 -4.95
C VAL A 21 2.53 -2.67 -4.46
N ARG A 22 2.45 -4.01 -4.61
CA ARG A 22 3.57 -4.91 -4.25
C ARG A 22 4.83 -4.56 -5.03
N ALA A 23 4.74 -4.42 -6.34
CA ALA A 23 5.88 -4.09 -7.18
C ALA A 23 6.50 -2.73 -6.79
N LEU A 24 5.66 -1.73 -6.49
CA LEU A 24 6.12 -0.42 -5.99
C LEU A 24 6.84 -0.57 -4.65
N ALA A 25 6.24 -1.30 -3.69
CA ALA A 25 6.78 -1.46 -2.35
C ALA A 25 8.12 -2.23 -2.37
N GLU A 26 8.23 -3.29 -3.16
CA GLU A 26 9.48 -4.04 -3.34
C GLU A 26 10.58 -3.18 -3.96
N ALA A 27 10.24 -2.36 -4.96
CA ALA A 27 11.21 -1.56 -5.69
C ALA A 27 11.64 -0.28 -4.96
N LYS A 28 10.75 0.34 -4.18
CA LYS A 28 10.93 1.70 -3.65
C LYS A 28 10.93 1.80 -2.13
N ILE A 29 10.36 0.84 -1.42
CA ILE A 29 10.19 0.90 0.04
C ILE A 29 11.12 -0.12 0.72
N SER A 30 11.04 -1.39 0.32
CA SER A 30 11.80 -2.50 0.93
C SER A 30 13.31 -2.25 1.04
N PRO A 31 14.01 -1.64 0.05
CA PRO A 31 15.45 -1.41 0.14
C PRO A 31 15.88 -0.52 1.32
N PHE A 32 14.98 0.31 1.84
CA PHE A 32 15.26 1.28 2.90
C PHE A 32 14.71 0.89 4.27
N ALA A 33 13.86 -0.15 4.32
CA ALA A 33 13.11 -0.53 5.52
C ALA A 33 14.01 -0.79 6.74
N ALA A 34 15.08 -1.56 6.58
CA ALA A 34 15.99 -1.89 7.68
C ALA A 34 16.71 -0.65 8.24
N ALA A 35 17.15 0.27 7.36
CA ALA A 35 17.82 1.49 7.78
C ALA A 35 16.84 2.45 8.49
N VAL A 36 15.60 2.56 7.98
CA VAL A 36 14.53 3.33 8.64
C VAL A 36 14.30 2.85 10.06
N ASP A 37 14.19 1.53 10.26
CA ASP A 37 13.93 0.94 11.57
C ASP A 37 15.13 1.08 12.52
N GLU A 38 16.36 0.87 12.03
CA GLU A 38 17.58 1.01 12.83
C GLU A 38 17.84 2.47 13.26
N GLU A 39 17.61 3.42 12.36
CA GLU A 39 17.83 4.85 12.61
C GLU A 39 16.65 5.53 13.31
N GLY A 40 15.48 4.89 13.36
CA GLY A 40 14.27 5.47 13.92
C GLY A 40 13.80 6.74 13.20
N ARG A 41 14.11 6.86 11.90
CA ARG A 41 13.81 8.05 11.10
C ARG A 41 12.47 7.91 10.36
N PHE A 42 11.95 9.04 9.90
CA PHE A 42 10.79 9.03 9.01
C PHE A 42 11.14 8.37 7.65
N PRO A 43 10.29 7.46 7.11
CA PRO A 43 10.53 6.79 5.83
C PRO A 43 10.19 7.70 4.65
N GLN A 44 11.03 8.71 4.39
CA GLN A 44 10.82 9.68 3.32
C GLN A 44 10.71 9.03 1.93
N GLU A 45 11.50 7.98 1.67
CA GLU A 45 11.50 7.25 0.41
C GLU A 45 10.15 6.58 0.13
N ALA A 46 9.49 6.09 1.19
CA ALA A 46 8.15 5.52 1.08
C ALA A 46 7.11 6.61 0.81
N LEU A 47 7.18 7.74 1.53
CA LEU A 47 6.28 8.87 1.30
C LEU A 47 6.38 9.36 -0.16
N ASP A 48 7.59 9.59 -0.66
CA ASP A 48 7.82 10.08 -2.02
C ASP A 48 7.28 9.10 -3.06
N ALA A 49 7.51 7.79 -2.88
CA ALA A 49 7.00 6.77 -3.78
C ALA A 49 5.46 6.69 -3.77
N LEU A 50 4.84 6.77 -2.59
CA LEU A 50 3.39 6.71 -2.44
C LEU A 50 2.71 7.97 -2.97
N VAL A 51 3.28 9.16 -2.75
CA VAL A 51 2.75 10.41 -3.32
C VAL A 51 2.85 10.40 -4.84
N ALA A 52 3.99 9.97 -5.40
CA ALA A 52 4.15 9.89 -6.85
C ALA A 52 3.19 8.90 -7.53
N ALA A 53 2.72 7.89 -6.79
CA ALA A 53 1.75 6.90 -7.25
C ALA A 53 0.29 7.24 -6.87
N ASP A 54 0.05 8.37 -6.20
CA ASP A 54 -1.25 8.77 -5.64
C ASP A 54 -1.84 7.77 -4.62
N LEU A 55 -0.95 7.09 -3.89
CA LEU A 55 -1.27 6.04 -2.91
C LEU A 55 -1.13 6.48 -1.45
N HIS A 56 -0.92 7.77 -1.19
CA HIS A 56 -0.65 8.31 0.15
C HIS A 56 -1.91 8.72 0.95
N ALA A 57 -3.08 8.77 0.32
CA ALA A 57 -4.34 9.18 0.94
C ALA A 57 -5.54 8.49 0.26
N VAL A 58 -5.43 7.17 0.04
CA VAL A 58 -6.25 6.47 -0.97
C VAL A 58 -7.74 6.50 -0.66
N HIS A 59 -8.10 6.46 0.62
CA HIS A 59 -9.49 6.42 1.09
C HIS A 59 -10.12 7.82 1.20
N VAL A 60 -9.32 8.89 1.08
CA VAL A 60 -9.80 10.26 1.19
C VAL A 60 -10.63 10.60 -0.06
N PRO A 61 -11.83 11.18 0.08
CA PRO A 61 -12.65 11.55 -1.08
C PRO A 61 -11.95 12.50 -2.06
N GLU A 62 -12.22 12.34 -3.35
CA GLU A 62 -11.66 13.17 -4.43
C GLU A 62 -11.87 14.68 -4.21
N THR A 63 -12.99 15.09 -3.59
CA THR A 63 -13.27 16.50 -3.26
C THR A 63 -12.23 17.13 -2.33
N TYR A 64 -11.44 16.31 -1.65
CA TYR A 64 -10.34 16.72 -0.78
C TYR A 64 -8.95 16.39 -1.37
N GLY A 65 -8.89 15.93 -2.62
CA GLY A 65 -7.64 15.61 -3.31
C GLY A 65 -7.08 14.21 -3.05
N GLY A 66 -7.90 13.27 -2.55
CA GLY A 66 -7.55 11.85 -2.46
C GLY A 66 -8.12 11.01 -3.60
N ALA A 67 -7.94 9.69 -3.54
CA ALA A 67 -8.35 8.76 -4.60
C ALA A 67 -9.77 8.18 -4.44
N GLY A 68 -10.45 8.42 -3.30
CA GLY A 68 -11.81 7.93 -3.05
C GLY A 68 -11.96 6.40 -3.05
N ALA A 69 -10.88 5.66 -2.81
CA ALA A 69 -10.85 4.21 -2.86
C ALA A 69 -11.74 3.58 -1.78
N ASP A 70 -12.30 2.41 -2.09
CA ASP A 70 -13.08 1.65 -1.12
C ASP A 70 -12.21 1.08 0.02
N ALA A 71 -12.86 0.55 1.05
CA ALA A 71 -12.18 0.02 2.22
C ALA A 71 -11.26 -1.18 1.89
N LEU A 72 -11.63 -2.01 0.91
CA LEU A 72 -10.85 -3.20 0.55
C LEU A 72 -9.59 -2.81 -0.23
N ALA A 73 -9.71 -1.90 -1.19
CA ALA A 73 -8.58 -1.29 -1.89
C ALA A 73 -7.63 -0.60 -0.91
N THR A 74 -8.18 0.15 0.06
CA THR A 74 -7.39 0.81 1.11
C THR A 74 -6.56 -0.19 1.92
N VAL A 75 -7.20 -1.27 2.38
CA VAL A 75 -6.51 -2.32 3.15
C VAL A 75 -5.46 -3.02 2.29
N ILE A 76 -5.73 -3.30 1.02
CA ILE A 76 -4.75 -3.90 0.10
C ILE A 76 -3.50 -3.02 -0.02
N VAL A 77 -3.65 -1.70 -0.16
CA VAL A 77 -2.52 -0.77 -0.22
C VAL A 77 -1.70 -0.85 1.08
N ILE A 78 -2.37 -0.78 2.24
CA ILE A 78 -1.72 -0.84 3.55
C ILE A 78 -0.99 -2.19 3.74
N GLU A 79 -1.62 -3.31 3.41
CA GLU A 79 -1.04 -4.65 3.58
C GLU A 79 0.21 -4.86 2.74
N GLU A 80 0.20 -4.43 1.47
CA GLU A 80 1.37 -4.59 0.59
C GLU A 80 2.52 -3.64 0.98
N VAL A 81 2.22 -2.43 1.47
CA VAL A 81 3.24 -1.55 2.06
C VAL A 81 3.79 -2.13 3.36
N ALA A 82 2.92 -2.65 4.24
CA ALA A 82 3.32 -3.27 5.52
C ALA A 82 4.20 -4.50 5.33
N ARG A 83 3.99 -5.27 4.26
CA ARG A 83 4.86 -6.39 3.88
C ARG A 83 6.30 -5.93 3.61
N ALA A 84 6.50 -4.71 3.10
CA ALA A 84 7.83 -4.14 2.85
C ALA A 84 8.40 -3.39 4.06
N CYS A 85 7.59 -2.58 4.76
CA CYS A 85 7.99 -1.82 5.94
C CYS A 85 6.76 -1.45 6.79
N GLY A 86 6.72 -1.96 8.03
CA GLY A 86 5.61 -1.66 8.96
C GLY A 86 5.50 -0.18 9.33
N SER A 87 6.62 0.53 9.48
CA SER A 87 6.63 1.97 9.75
C SER A 87 6.00 2.78 8.58
N SER A 88 6.24 2.33 7.34
CA SER A 88 5.74 3.01 6.14
C SER A 88 4.25 2.77 5.88
N SER A 89 3.67 1.68 6.40
CA SER A 89 2.26 1.32 6.15
C SER A 89 1.27 2.25 6.84
N LEU A 90 1.74 3.15 7.70
CA LEU A 90 0.93 4.18 8.31
C LEU A 90 0.75 5.42 7.42
N ILE A 91 1.46 5.50 6.28
CA ILE A 91 1.33 6.62 5.33
C ILE A 91 0.01 6.56 4.55
N PRO A 92 -0.41 5.42 3.95
CA PRO A 92 -1.67 5.34 3.20
C PRO A 92 -2.95 5.38 4.04
N ALA A 93 -2.79 5.32 5.37
CA ALA A 93 -3.85 5.08 6.36
C ALA A 93 -4.59 6.35 6.78
#